data_AF-A0A8J8WAP0-F1
#
_entry.id   AF-A0A8J8WAP0-F1
#
_cell.length_a   1.000
_cell.length_b   1.000
_cell.length_c   1.000
_cell.angle_alpha   90.00
_cell.angle_beta   90.00
_cell.angle_gamma   90.00
#
_symmetry.space_group_name_H-M   'P 1'
#
loop_
_entity.id
_entity.type
_entity.pdbx_description
1 polymer ?
#
loop_
_entity_poly.entity_id
_entity_poly.type
_entity_poly.pdbx_seq_one_letter_code
_entity_poly.pdbx_strand_id
1 'polypeptide(L)'
;MLAPVRKATLEYPSESHFGCASLHTAVLEIPSSLNANPAVLLIQYIGSRHNYRNHIKTSRMRLPYVSNPPPTHTPEETRILEAVQARRAPNPLLPLDLTLLHSFPVTDGWNSFIGAIRTRTSLSAVIRELAICRVAVVNGALFEWEQHAPLLSEGGLSDEALELIGDAQADFEGPRAAELLAPDQRAVAQYTDAMTKTVTVSDEVFAQVKSCFSDEQVVEITATIAAYNCVSRFLVALDVGEKNH
;
A
#
# COMPACT_ATOMS: atom_id res chain seq x y z
N MET A 1 -15.81 14.22 30.86
CA MET A 1 -17.21 14.08 30.42
C MET A 1 -17.22 13.18 29.20
N LEU A 2 -17.99 12.09 29.20
CA LEU A 2 -18.16 11.24 28.02
C LEU A 2 -18.94 12.03 26.96
N ALA A 3 -18.49 12.02 25.71
CA ALA A 3 -19.17 12.68 24.61
C ALA A 3 -20.55 12.04 24.36
N PRO A 4 -21.57 12.80 23.95
CA PRO A 4 -22.90 12.26 23.67
C PRO A 4 -22.87 11.32 22.46
N VAL A 5 -23.60 10.21 22.56
CA VAL A 5 -23.70 9.15 21.55
C VAL A 5 -25.18 8.97 21.18
N ARG A 6 -25.47 8.77 19.90
CA ARG A 6 -26.82 8.41 19.40
C ARG A 6 -26.87 6.93 19.01
N LYS A 7 -28.00 6.28 19.26
CA LYS A 7 -28.25 4.87 18.86
C LYS A 7 -28.98 4.82 17.52
N ALA A 8 -28.48 4.04 16.58
CA ALA A 8 -29.14 3.73 15.32
C ALA A 8 -29.43 2.22 15.23
N THR A 9 -30.65 1.87 14.85
CA THR A 9 -31.12 0.49 14.69
C THR A 9 -31.31 0.20 13.20
N LEU A 10 -30.65 -0.83 12.69
CA LEU A 10 -30.73 -1.24 11.28
C LEU A 10 -30.97 -2.75 11.17
N GLU A 11 -31.90 -3.12 10.30
CA GLU A 11 -32.20 -4.50 9.93
C GLU A 11 -31.45 -4.87 8.65
N TYR A 12 -30.80 -6.03 8.63
CA TYR A 12 -30.13 -6.55 7.44
C TYR A 12 -30.29 -8.07 7.31
N PRO A 13 -30.31 -8.60 6.08
CA PRO A 13 -30.41 -10.04 5.86
C PRO A 13 -29.07 -10.73 6.15
N SER A 14 -29.13 -11.93 6.73
CA SER A 14 -27.99 -12.86 6.75
C SER A 14 -28.32 -14.13 5.98
N GLU A 15 -27.38 -14.60 5.15
CA GLU A 15 -27.51 -15.89 4.46
C GLU A 15 -27.20 -17.03 5.43
N SER A 16 -28.18 -17.90 5.66
CA SER A 16 -27.96 -19.19 6.31
C SER A 16 -27.52 -20.21 5.25
N HIS A 17 -26.64 -21.15 5.62
CA HIS A 17 -26.15 -22.24 4.74
C HIS A 17 -27.26 -23.19 4.22
N PHE A 18 -28.53 -22.93 4.54
CA PHE A 18 -29.69 -23.70 4.10
C PHE A 18 -30.74 -22.87 3.34
N GLY A 19 -30.39 -21.66 2.84
CA GLY A 19 -31.22 -20.92 1.88
C GLY A 19 -32.47 -20.25 2.44
N CYS A 20 -32.55 -20.02 3.76
CA CYS A 20 -33.59 -19.19 4.36
C CYS A 20 -32.99 -17.88 4.89
N ALA A 21 -33.44 -16.74 4.37
CA ALA A 21 -32.98 -15.41 4.78
C ALA A 21 -33.62 -15.03 6.12
N SER A 22 -32.80 -14.77 7.14
CA SER A 22 -33.25 -14.27 8.45
C SER A 22 -32.81 -12.82 8.61
N LEU A 23 -33.70 -11.93 9.05
CA LEU A 23 -33.36 -10.52 9.35
C LEU A 23 -32.72 -10.43 10.73
N HIS A 24 -31.55 -9.79 10.82
CA HIS A 24 -30.86 -9.48 12.06
C HIS A 24 -30.85 -7.98 12.32
N THR A 25 -30.98 -7.60 13.59
CA THR A 25 -30.96 -6.21 14.04
C THR A 25 -29.60 -5.88 14.68
N ALA A 26 -28.91 -4.85 14.19
CA ALA A 26 -27.75 -4.27 14.89
C ALA A 26 -28.10 -2.91 15.48
N VAL A 27 -27.61 -2.67 16.69
CA VAL A 27 -27.67 -1.36 17.37
C VAL A 27 -26.26 -0.80 17.38
N LEU A 28 -26.06 0.32 16.70
CA LEU A 28 -24.77 1.04 16.65
C LEU A 28 -24.82 2.27 17.57
N GLU A 29 -23.78 2.44 18.36
CA GLU A 29 -23.53 3.62 19.19
C GLU A 29 -22.59 4.57 18.43
N ILE A 30 -23.13 5.67 17.90
CA ILE A 30 -22.41 6.62 17.04
C ILE A 30 -22.18 7.94 17.79
N PRO A 31 -20.94 8.45 17.91
CA PRO A 31 -20.69 9.76 18.50
C PRO A 31 -21.45 10.86 17.74
N SER A 32 -22.14 11.75 18.46
CA SER A 32 -22.99 12.77 17.84
C SER A 32 -22.25 13.77 16.95
N SER A 33 -20.91 13.83 17.04
CA SER A 33 -20.05 14.66 16.19
C SER A 33 -19.80 14.10 14.79
N LEU A 34 -20.10 12.81 14.54
CA LEU A 34 -19.95 12.18 13.22
C LEU A 34 -21.22 12.36 12.39
N ASN A 35 -21.13 13.20 11.36
CA ASN A 35 -22.19 13.38 10.36
C ASN A 35 -22.04 12.36 9.21
N ALA A 36 -21.84 11.08 9.55
CA ALA A 36 -21.73 9.99 8.59
C ALA A 36 -23.09 9.31 8.38
N ASN A 37 -23.39 8.92 7.14
CA ASN A 37 -24.60 8.17 6.79
C ASN A 37 -24.55 6.80 7.50
N PRO A 38 -25.60 6.41 8.26
CA PRO A 38 -25.64 5.13 8.98
C PRO A 38 -25.38 3.89 8.11
N ALA A 39 -25.73 3.95 6.82
CA ALA A 39 -25.46 2.88 5.87
C ALA A 39 -23.96 2.71 5.55
N VAL A 40 -23.19 3.80 5.54
CA VAL A 40 -21.73 3.79 5.27
C VAL A 40 -20.96 3.22 6.46
N LEU A 41 -21.35 3.61 7.68
CA LEU A 41 -20.83 3.03 8.92
C LEU A 41 -21.16 1.54 9.04
N LEU A 42 -22.33 1.11 8.53
CA LEU A 42 -22.72 -0.29 8.53
C LEU A 42 -21.91 -1.12 7.51
N ILE A 43 -21.55 -0.57 6.35
CA ILE A 43 -20.63 -1.25 5.40
C ILE A 43 -19.25 -1.43 6.03
N GLN A 44 -18.71 -0.40 6.70
CA GLN A 44 -17.44 -0.50 7.43
C GLN A 44 -17.52 -1.49 8.60
N TYR A 45 -18.65 -1.52 9.33
CA TYR A 45 -18.87 -2.41 10.47
C TYR A 45 -19.15 -3.87 10.08
N ILE A 46 -19.94 -4.11 9.02
CA ILE A 46 -20.21 -5.44 8.47
C ILE A 46 -18.97 -5.98 7.75
N GLY A 47 -18.23 -5.15 7.02
CA GLY A 47 -16.92 -5.51 6.48
C GLY A 47 -15.93 -5.92 7.58
N SER A 48 -15.94 -5.20 8.71
CA SER A 48 -15.16 -5.57 9.90
C SER A 48 -15.62 -6.90 10.53
N ARG A 49 -16.94 -7.17 10.61
CA ARG A 49 -17.48 -8.38 11.26
C ARG A 49 -17.51 -9.64 10.41
N HIS A 50 -17.69 -9.54 9.09
CA HIS A 50 -17.57 -10.70 8.19
C HIS A 50 -16.12 -11.21 8.15
N ASN A 51 -15.16 -10.30 8.29
CA ASN A 51 -13.74 -10.65 8.50
C ASN A 51 -13.46 -11.15 9.93
N TYR A 52 -14.16 -10.67 10.95
CA TYR A 52 -13.90 -11.08 12.35
C TYR A 52 -14.30 -12.51 12.68
N ARG A 53 -15.35 -13.06 12.04
CA ARG A 53 -15.88 -14.39 12.40
C ARG A 53 -15.13 -15.57 11.77
N ASN A 54 -14.25 -15.31 10.80
CA ASN A 54 -13.36 -16.30 10.18
C ASN A 54 -11.86 -16.09 10.50
N HIS A 55 -11.51 -15.14 11.38
CA HIS A 55 -10.11 -14.81 11.72
C HIS A 55 -9.77 -15.00 13.20
N ILE A 56 -10.01 -16.21 13.70
CA ILE A 56 -9.07 -16.81 14.65
C ILE A 56 -8.25 -17.87 13.90
N LYS A 57 -7.71 -17.51 12.74
CA LYS A 57 -6.38 -18.00 12.40
C LYS A 57 -5.46 -17.12 13.24
N THR A 58 -4.80 -17.68 14.24
CA THR A 58 -3.61 -17.06 14.79
C THR A 58 -2.74 -16.66 13.61
N SER A 59 -2.65 -15.35 13.29
CA SER A 59 -1.73 -14.85 12.26
C SER A 59 -0.35 -15.26 12.74
N ARG A 60 0.14 -16.37 12.19
CA ARG A 60 1.45 -16.89 12.48
C ARG A 60 2.33 -16.25 11.45
N MET A 61 3.11 -15.26 11.89
CA MET A 61 4.17 -14.65 11.07
C MET A 61 4.85 -15.74 10.25
N ARG A 62 4.97 -15.54 8.93
CA ARG A 62 5.64 -16.55 8.07
C ARG A 62 7.10 -16.71 8.47
N LEU A 63 7.72 -15.61 8.89
CA LEU A 63 9.06 -15.57 9.47
C LEU A 63 9.04 -14.65 10.70
N PRO A 64 9.54 -15.07 11.87
CA PRO A 64 9.64 -14.17 13.02
C PRO A 64 10.66 -13.06 12.73
N TYR A 65 10.42 -11.85 13.21
CA TYR A 65 11.39 -10.76 13.15
C TYR A 65 12.68 -11.11 13.93
N VAL A 66 13.81 -10.57 13.48
CA VAL A 66 15.04 -10.58 14.30
C VAL A 66 14.82 -9.83 15.62
N SER A 67 15.67 -10.09 16.61
CA SER A 67 15.68 -9.26 17.82
C SER A 67 15.94 -7.80 17.46
N ASN A 68 15.50 -6.86 18.30
CA ASN A 68 15.73 -5.43 18.07
C ASN A 68 16.53 -4.81 19.23
N PRO A 69 17.83 -4.49 19.04
CA PRO A 69 18.61 -4.69 17.81
C PRO A 69 18.97 -6.17 17.53
N PRO A 70 19.25 -6.54 16.27
CA PRO A 70 19.75 -7.87 15.93
C PRO A 70 21.20 -8.03 16.40
N PRO A 71 21.63 -9.26 16.77
CA PRO A 71 23.03 -9.53 17.02
C PRO A 71 23.85 -9.30 15.74
N THR A 72 25.09 -8.86 15.91
CA THR A 72 26.09 -8.77 14.84
C THR A 72 27.31 -9.57 15.24
N HIS A 73 27.97 -10.20 14.27
CA HIS A 73 29.10 -11.09 14.44
C HIS A 73 30.36 -10.59 13.73
N THR A 74 30.22 -9.65 12.79
CA THR A 74 31.35 -9.03 12.08
C THR A 74 31.27 -7.50 12.10
N PRO A 75 32.39 -6.78 11.92
CA PRO A 75 32.37 -5.32 11.81
C PRO A 75 31.54 -4.80 10.63
N GLU A 76 31.38 -5.61 9.59
CA GLU A 76 30.55 -5.27 8.44
C GLU A 76 29.06 -5.30 8.79
N GLU A 77 28.60 -6.33 9.50
CA GLU A 77 27.22 -6.41 9.98
C GLU A 77 26.90 -5.28 10.95
N THR A 78 27.83 -4.93 11.85
CA THR A 78 27.69 -3.77 12.75
C THR A 78 27.49 -2.48 11.96
N ARG A 79 28.31 -2.23 10.94
CA ARG A 79 28.21 -1.03 10.08
C ARG A 79 26.87 -0.96 9.34
N ILE A 80 26.39 -2.10 8.82
CA ILE A 80 25.11 -2.17 8.10
C ILE A 80 23.95 -1.89 9.07
N LEU A 81 23.97 -2.49 10.28
CA LEU A 81 22.96 -2.23 11.30
C LEU A 81 22.91 -0.74 11.68
N GLU A 82 24.07 -0.15 11.95
CA GLU A 82 24.18 1.28 12.29
C GLU A 82 23.64 2.17 11.18
N ALA A 83 23.93 1.87 9.91
CA ALA A 83 23.39 2.61 8.77
C ALA A 83 21.85 2.51 8.68
N VAL A 84 21.28 1.32 8.94
CA VAL A 84 19.82 1.13 8.95
C VAL A 84 19.18 1.93 10.09
N GLN A 85 19.76 1.89 11.29
CA GLN A 85 19.29 2.62 12.45
C GLN A 85 19.37 4.14 12.24
N ALA A 86 20.50 4.63 11.71
CA ALA A 86 20.70 6.05 11.41
C ALA A 86 19.66 6.58 10.41
N ARG A 87 19.32 5.79 9.39
CA ARG A 87 18.28 6.14 8.41
C ARG A 87 16.88 6.28 9.03
N ARG A 88 16.59 5.52 10.09
CA ARG A 88 15.26 5.52 10.74
C ARG A 88 15.15 6.55 11.86
N ALA A 89 16.27 6.93 12.47
CA ALA A 89 16.29 7.82 13.63
C ALA A 89 15.45 9.11 13.40
N PRO A 90 14.66 9.53 14.41
CA PRO A 90 14.51 8.95 15.76
C PRO A 90 13.52 7.78 15.84
N ASN A 91 12.91 7.37 14.72
CA ASN A 91 11.92 6.30 14.70
C ASN A 91 12.59 4.92 14.82
N PRO A 92 11.88 3.92 15.37
CA PRO A 92 12.38 2.55 15.43
C PRO A 92 12.47 1.90 14.05
N LEU A 93 13.16 0.75 14.00
CA LEU A 93 13.16 -0.13 12.84
C LEU A 93 11.73 -0.58 12.50
N LEU A 94 11.39 -0.57 11.22
CA LEU A 94 10.12 -1.07 10.71
C LEU A 94 10.13 -2.61 10.62
N PRO A 95 8.95 -3.26 10.53
CA PRO A 95 8.83 -4.68 10.20
C PRO A 95 9.67 -5.12 9.00
N LEU A 96 9.73 -4.31 7.94
CA LEU A 96 10.58 -4.58 6.78
C LEU A 96 12.07 -4.58 7.13
N ASP A 97 12.54 -3.63 7.95
CA ASP A 97 13.95 -3.58 8.35
C ASP A 97 14.31 -4.82 9.18
N LEU A 98 13.47 -5.19 10.13
CA LEU A 98 13.65 -6.39 10.97
C LEU A 98 13.57 -7.69 10.16
N THR A 99 12.83 -7.70 9.06
CA THR A 99 12.79 -8.85 8.14
C THR A 99 14.06 -8.93 7.30
N LEU A 100 14.52 -7.81 6.73
CA LEU A 100 15.73 -7.76 5.91
C LEU A 100 16.98 -8.13 6.72
N LEU A 101 17.05 -7.71 7.99
CA LEU A 101 18.20 -7.93 8.87
C LEU A 101 18.44 -9.40 9.27
N HIS A 102 17.59 -10.34 8.83
CA HIS A 102 17.96 -11.76 8.78
C HIS A 102 19.15 -12.02 7.82
N SER A 103 19.40 -11.11 6.87
CA SER A 103 20.52 -11.15 5.93
C SER A 103 21.11 -9.75 5.74
N PHE A 104 22.25 -9.50 6.39
CA PHE A 104 22.97 -8.23 6.27
C PHE A 104 23.37 -7.87 4.84
N PRO A 105 23.91 -8.80 4.00
CA PRO A 105 24.24 -8.48 2.61
C PRO A 105 23.02 -8.08 1.78
N VAL A 106 21.87 -8.73 2.00
CA VAL A 106 20.62 -8.36 1.33
C VAL A 106 20.14 -6.99 1.81
N THR A 107 20.20 -6.72 3.12
CA THR A 107 19.83 -5.44 3.71
C THR A 107 20.63 -4.28 3.12
N ASP A 108 21.94 -4.43 2.97
CA ASP A 108 22.82 -3.39 2.46
C ASP A 108 22.51 -3.06 0.99
N GLY A 109 22.48 -4.09 0.13
CA GLY A 109 22.13 -3.93 -1.28
C GLY A 109 20.72 -3.36 -1.49
N TRP A 110 19.75 -3.85 -0.72
CA TRP A 110 18.37 -3.35 -0.73
C TRP A 110 18.30 -1.87 -0.38
N ASN A 111 18.93 -1.47 0.71
CA ASN A 111 18.91 -0.08 1.15
C ASN A 111 19.65 0.86 0.21
N SER A 112 20.72 0.39 -0.43
CA SER A 112 21.44 1.16 -1.45
C SER A 112 20.58 1.39 -2.70
N PHE A 113 20.00 0.32 -3.25
CA PHE A 113 19.19 0.39 -4.47
C PHE A 113 17.86 1.14 -4.24
N ILE A 114 17.05 0.71 -3.28
CA ILE A 114 15.75 1.34 -2.97
C ILE A 114 15.93 2.75 -2.38
N GLY A 115 17.05 3.00 -1.70
CA GLY A 115 17.45 4.35 -1.29
C GLY A 115 17.64 5.28 -2.48
N ALA A 116 18.37 4.83 -3.50
CA ALA A 116 18.58 5.61 -4.73
C ALA A 116 17.27 5.96 -5.42
N ILE A 117 16.37 4.98 -5.60
CA ILE A 117 15.05 5.16 -6.22
C ILE A 117 14.22 6.22 -5.49
N ARG A 118 14.26 6.26 -4.15
CA ARG A 118 13.44 7.19 -3.37
C ARG A 118 14.01 8.60 -3.25
N THR A 119 15.33 8.76 -3.29
CA THR A 119 15.97 10.03 -2.87
C THR A 119 16.96 10.62 -3.87
N ARG A 120 17.32 9.90 -4.94
CA ARG A 120 18.37 10.33 -5.88
C ARG A 120 17.92 10.36 -7.34
N THR A 121 16.64 10.20 -7.61
CA THR A 121 16.04 10.34 -8.95
C THR A 121 15.50 11.74 -9.19
N SER A 122 15.30 12.11 -10.46
CA SER A 122 14.68 13.38 -10.88
C SER A 122 13.15 13.42 -10.76
N LEU A 123 12.49 12.28 -10.52
CA LEU A 123 11.03 12.20 -10.42
C LEU A 123 10.46 13.07 -9.30
N SER A 124 9.37 13.78 -9.60
CA SER A 124 8.56 14.46 -8.59
C SER A 124 7.98 13.45 -7.60
N ALA A 125 7.70 13.91 -6.37
CA ALA A 125 7.14 13.06 -5.32
C ALA A 125 5.83 12.40 -5.79
N VAL A 126 4.91 13.16 -6.39
CA VAL A 126 3.63 12.62 -6.87
C VAL A 126 3.80 11.52 -7.91
N ILE A 127 4.71 11.65 -8.88
CA ILE A 127 4.93 10.62 -9.91
C ILE A 127 5.56 9.37 -9.32
N ARG A 128 6.60 9.53 -8.49
CA ARG A 128 7.27 8.41 -7.83
C ARG A 128 6.31 7.65 -6.92
N GLU A 129 5.62 8.35 -6.01
CA GLU A 129 4.73 7.74 -5.05
C GLU A 129 3.47 7.17 -5.73
N LEU A 130 3.00 7.74 -6.85
CA LEU A 130 1.91 7.15 -7.64
C LEU A 130 2.28 5.78 -8.18
N ALA A 131 3.46 5.66 -8.79
CA ALA A 131 3.94 4.38 -9.31
C ALA A 131 4.07 3.34 -8.18
N ILE A 132 4.62 3.75 -7.04
CA ILE A 132 4.76 2.88 -5.85
C ILE A 132 3.41 2.41 -5.33
N CYS A 133 2.52 3.35 -5.02
CA CYS A 133 1.18 3.04 -4.51
C CYS A 133 0.40 2.17 -5.49
N ARG A 134 0.55 2.40 -6.79
CA ARG A 134 -0.16 1.59 -7.78
C ARG A 134 0.37 0.16 -7.84
N VAL A 135 1.68 -0.05 -7.78
CA VAL A 135 2.26 -1.41 -7.62
C VAL A 135 1.71 -2.09 -6.37
N ALA A 136 1.68 -1.38 -5.23
CA ALA A 136 1.18 -1.93 -3.97
C ALA A 136 -0.26 -2.43 -4.09
N VAL A 137 -1.15 -1.63 -4.69
CA VAL A 137 -2.56 -1.97 -4.90
C VAL A 137 -2.71 -3.18 -5.83
N VAL A 138 -2.02 -3.18 -6.97
CA VAL A 138 -2.12 -4.28 -7.96
C VAL A 138 -1.60 -5.59 -7.38
N ASN A 139 -0.53 -5.56 -6.58
CA ASN A 139 0.08 -6.75 -5.99
C ASN A 139 -0.52 -7.13 -4.61
N GLY A 140 -1.47 -6.37 -4.07
CA GLY A 140 -2.06 -6.61 -2.75
C GLY A 140 -1.06 -6.44 -1.59
N ALA A 141 -0.06 -5.57 -1.75
CA ALA A 141 0.96 -5.29 -0.74
C ALA A 141 0.49 -4.19 0.22
N LEU A 142 -0.35 -4.53 1.19
CA LEU A 142 -0.95 -3.55 2.11
C LEU A 142 0.09 -2.82 2.96
N PHE A 143 1.14 -3.51 3.39
CA PHE A 143 2.24 -2.86 4.10
C PHE A 143 2.89 -1.75 3.25
N GLU A 144 3.10 -1.98 1.96
CA GLU A 144 3.67 -0.98 1.05
C GLU A 144 2.73 0.21 0.88
N TRP A 145 1.44 -0.07 0.63
CA TRP A 145 0.41 0.96 0.49
C TRP A 145 0.36 1.88 1.71
N GLU A 146 0.32 1.34 2.92
CA GLU A 146 0.21 2.16 4.12
C GLU A 146 1.46 3.02 4.40
N GLN A 147 2.63 2.61 3.92
CA GLN A 147 3.85 3.43 4.03
C GLN A 147 3.91 4.55 2.98
N HIS A 148 3.25 4.37 1.84
CA HIS A 148 3.43 5.23 0.67
C HIS A 148 2.22 6.10 0.32
N ALA A 149 0.99 5.68 0.62
CA ALA A 149 -0.21 6.47 0.38
C ALA A 149 -0.20 7.84 1.09
N PRO A 150 0.31 7.97 2.34
CA PRO A 150 0.47 9.29 2.95
C PRO A 150 1.42 10.19 2.17
N LEU A 151 2.53 9.65 1.65
CA LEU A 151 3.52 10.39 0.85
C LEU A 151 2.94 10.82 -0.50
N LEU A 152 2.08 9.99 -1.11
CA LEU A 152 1.36 10.35 -2.33
C LEU A 152 0.38 11.50 -2.11
N SER A 153 -0.34 11.48 -0.99
CA SER A 153 -1.21 12.58 -0.57
C SER A 153 -0.42 13.87 -0.33
N GLU A 154 0.70 13.80 0.41
CA GLU A 154 1.62 14.92 0.63
C GLU A 154 2.24 15.46 -0.68
N GLY A 155 2.38 14.58 -1.69
CA GLY A 155 2.80 14.94 -3.04
C GLY A 155 1.80 15.79 -3.82
N GLY A 156 0.59 16.00 -3.30
CA GLY A 156 -0.43 16.89 -3.85
C GLY A 156 -1.53 16.19 -4.66
N LEU A 157 -1.68 14.87 -4.54
CA LEU A 157 -2.81 14.15 -5.15
C LEU A 157 -4.09 14.40 -4.33
N SER A 158 -5.23 14.64 -4.99
CA SER A 158 -6.51 14.82 -4.28
C SER A 158 -6.99 13.52 -3.64
N ASP A 159 -7.88 13.62 -2.66
CA ASP A 159 -8.44 12.44 -1.99
C ASP A 159 -9.20 11.54 -2.98
N GLU A 160 -9.97 12.12 -3.91
CA GLU A 160 -10.70 11.37 -4.93
C GLU A 160 -9.77 10.67 -5.94
N ALA A 161 -8.64 11.31 -6.27
CA ALA A 161 -7.62 10.71 -7.11
C ALA A 161 -6.86 9.59 -6.36
N LEU A 162 -6.60 9.76 -5.06
CA LEU A 162 -6.00 8.72 -4.22
C LEU A 162 -6.93 7.51 -4.08
N GLU A 163 -8.24 7.73 -3.91
CA GLU A 163 -9.25 6.67 -3.94
C GLU A 163 -9.23 5.91 -5.27
N LEU A 164 -9.12 6.63 -6.40
CA LEU A 164 -9.00 6.00 -7.72
C LEU A 164 -7.73 5.15 -7.84
N ILE A 165 -6.57 5.64 -7.38
CA ILE A 165 -5.33 4.86 -7.37
C ILE A 165 -5.44 3.60 -6.49
N GLY A 166 -6.15 3.72 -5.37
CA GLY A 166 -6.43 2.66 -4.40
C GLY A 166 -7.39 1.56 -4.89
N ASP A 167 -8.09 1.77 -6.00
CA ASP A 167 -8.99 0.78 -6.59
C ASP A 167 -8.22 -0.16 -7.53
N ALA A 168 -8.06 -1.43 -7.14
CA ALA A 168 -7.37 -2.44 -7.95
C ALA A 168 -7.98 -2.66 -9.35
N GLN A 169 -9.27 -2.33 -9.53
CA GLN A 169 -10.00 -2.45 -10.78
C GLN A 169 -10.15 -1.10 -11.51
N ALA A 170 -9.45 -0.05 -11.07
CA ALA A 170 -9.49 1.25 -11.71
C ALA A 170 -9.17 1.16 -13.21
N ASP A 171 -10.01 1.83 -14.01
CA ASP A 171 -9.79 2.10 -15.42
C ASP A 171 -9.16 3.50 -15.56
N PHE A 172 -7.87 3.53 -15.95
CA PHE A 172 -7.12 4.76 -16.14
C PHE A 172 -7.24 5.38 -17.54
N GLU A 173 -7.96 4.72 -18.45
CA GLU A 173 -8.33 5.26 -19.76
C GLU A 173 -9.73 5.92 -19.71
N GLY A 174 -10.53 5.54 -18.71
CA GLY A 174 -11.89 6.02 -18.51
C GLY A 174 -12.02 7.52 -18.12
N PRO A 175 -13.24 8.08 -18.24
CA PRO A 175 -13.49 9.50 -18.02
C PRO A 175 -13.19 9.97 -16.59
N ARG A 176 -13.40 9.12 -15.59
CA ARG A 176 -13.09 9.43 -14.18
C ARG A 176 -11.60 9.68 -13.98
N ALA A 177 -10.74 8.85 -14.59
CA ALA A 177 -9.30 9.08 -14.54
C ALA A 177 -8.93 10.37 -15.27
N ALA A 178 -9.54 10.63 -16.44
CA ALA A 178 -9.30 11.85 -17.21
C ALA A 178 -9.65 13.14 -16.45
N GLU A 179 -10.66 13.09 -15.58
CA GLU A 179 -11.10 14.19 -14.72
C GLU A 179 -10.17 14.39 -13.51
N LEU A 180 -9.76 13.30 -12.85
CA LEU A 180 -9.08 13.35 -11.56
C LEU A 180 -7.54 13.39 -11.63
N LEU A 181 -6.95 12.90 -12.72
CA LEU A 181 -5.50 12.76 -12.86
C LEU A 181 -5.00 13.60 -14.03
N ALA A 182 -3.86 14.25 -13.85
CA ALA A 182 -3.15 14.92 -14.94
C ALA A 182 -2.66 13.91 -16.01
N PRO A 183 -2.41 14.34 -17.26
CA PRO A 183 -2.03 13.43 -18.34
C PRO A 183 -0.80 12.57 -18.03
N ASP A 184 0.20 13.15 -17.37
CA ASP A 184 1.43 12.48 -16.95
C ASP A 184 1.17 11.44 -15.84
N GLN A 185 0.32 11.76 -14.86
CA GLN A 185 -0.11 10.85 -13.81
C GLN A 185 -0.88 9.63 -14.37
N ARG A 186 -1.79 9.85 -15.33
CA ARG A 186 -2.51 8.76 -16.01
C ARG A 186 -1.58 7.86 -16.79
N ALA A 187 -0.65 8.44 -17.55
CA ALA A 187 0.32 7.68 -18.32
C ALA A 187 1.16 6.76 -17.39
N VAL A 188 1.59 7.28 -16.24
CA VAL A 188 2.33 6.48 -15.24
C VAL A 188 1.45 5.40 -14.61
N ALA A 189 0.18 5.68 -14.31
CA ALA A 189 -0.74 4.67 -13.77
C ALA A 189 -0.95 3.51 -14.76
N GLN A 190 -1.19 3.82 -16.04
CA GLN A 190 -1.37 2.82 -17.10
C GLN A 190 -0.09 2.00 -17.34
N TYR A 191 1.06 2.68 -17.40
CA TYR A 191 2.35 2.00 -17.56
C TYR A 191 2.70 1.11 -16.36
N THR A 192 2.36 1.55 -15.15
CA THR A 192 2.52 0.76 -13.93
C THR A 192 1.66 -0.50 -13.96
N ASP A 193 0.40 -0.40 -14.41
CA ASP A 193 -0.49 -1.55 -14.57
C ASP A 193 0.05 -2.54 -15.59
N ALA A 194 0.50 -2.06 -16.75
CA ALA A 194 1.07 -2.92 -17.80
C ALA A 194 2.34 -3.64 -17.31
N MET A 195 3.31 -2.91 -16.74
CA MET A 195 4.54 -3.51 -16.22
C MET A 195 4.29 -4.53 -15.10
N THR A 196 3.28 -4.29 -14.26
CA THR A 196 3.01 -5.11 -13.07
C THR A 196 2.16 -6.34 -13.40
N LYS A 197 1.10 -6.17 -14.19
CA LYS A 197 0.14 -7.24 -14.52
C LYS A 197 0.62 -8.12 -15.67
N THR A 198 1.19 -7.52 -16.72
CA THR A 198 1.51 -8.24 -17.97
C THR A 198 3.00 -8.33 -18.26
N VAL A 199 3.85 -7.55 -17.57
CA VAL A 199 5.31 -7.41 -17.78
C VAL A 199 5.67 -6.81 -19.14
N THR A 200 5.03 -7.27 -20.21
CA THR A 200 5.12 -6.68 -21.54
C THR A 200 4.23 -5.44 -21.59
N VAL A 201 4.83 -4.33 -22.00
CA VAL A 201 4.14 -3.05 -22.24
C VAL A 201 3.98 -2.88 -23.75
N SER A 202 2.79 -2.48 -24.20
CA SER A 202 2.57 -2.15 -25.62
C SER A 202 3.27 -0.85 -26.01
N ASP A 203 3.59 -0.71 -27.31
CA ASP A 203 4.19 0.51 -27.84
C ASP A 203 3.31 1.74 -27.58
N GLU A 204 2.00 1.58 -27.57
CA GLU A 204 1.04 2.64 -27.28
C GLU A 204 1.18 3.16 -25.84
N VAL A 205 1.18 2.28 -24.85
CA VAL A 205 1.32 2.67 -23.42
C VAL A 205 2.71 3.26 -23.18
N PHE A 206 3.76 2.69 -23.78
CA PHE A 206 5.11 3.25 -23.69
C PHE A 206 5.19 4.66 -24.33
N ALA A 207 4.57 4.85 -25.50
CA ALA A 207 4.54 6.15 -26.17
C ALA A 207 3.84 7.23 -25.34
N GLN A 208 2.79 6.89 -24.59
CA GLN A 208 2.12 7.84 -23.70
C GLN A 208 3.06 8.35 -22.59
N VAL A 209 3.77 7.46 -21.90
CA VAL A 209 4.78 7.86 -20.90
C VAL A 209 5.89 8.67 -21.57
N LYS A 210 6.37 8.22 -22.73
CA LYS A 210 7.43 8.92 -23.48
C LYS A 210 7.03 10.34 -23.92
N SER A 211 5.74 10.58 -24.15
CA SER A 211 5.22 11.91 -24.49
C SER A 211 5.24 12.90 -23.33
N CYS A 212 5.25 12.41 -22.08
CA CYS A 212 5.21 13.24 -20.88
C CYS A 212 6.59 13.42 -20.22
N PHE A 213 7.55 12.54 -20.50
CA PHE A 213 8.80 12.44 -19.73
C PHE A 213 10.07 12.36 -20.59
N SER A 214 11.18 12.87 -20.06
CA SER A 214 12.52 12.73 -20.65
C SER A 214 12.96 11.26 -20.67
N ASP A 215 13.98 10.90 -21.47
CA ASP A 215 14.53 9.53 -21.46
C ASP A 215 15.00 9.09 -20.07
N GLU A 216 15.66 10.00 -19.34
CA GLU A 216 16.10 9.79 -17.96
C GLU A 216 14.90 9.47 -17.05
N GLN A 217 13.84 10.28 -17.11
CA GLN A 217 12.64 10.07 -16.30
C GLN A 217 11.91 8.77 -16.67
N VAL A 218 11.87 8.38 -17.95
CA VAL A 218 11.30 7.09 -18.35
C VAL A 218 12.08 5.92 -17.76
N VAL A 219 13.41 6.00 -17.73
CA VAL A 219 14.25 4.99 -17.07
C VAL A 219 13.98 4.97 -15.57
N GLU A 220 13.88 6.13 -14.91
CA GLU A 220 13.60 6.23 -13.48
C GLU A 220 12.21 5.72 -13.10
N ILE A 221 11.17 6.01 -13.89
CA ILE A 221 9.81 5.49 -13.71
C ILE A 221 9.83 3.96 -13.84
N THR A 222 10.45 3.44 -14.90
CA THR A 222 10.57 2.00 -15.16
C THR A 222 11.30 1.30 -14.01
N ALA A 223 12.42 1.88 -13.55
CA ALA A 223 13.20 1.34 -12.44
C ALA A 223 12.43 1.40 -11.12
N THR A 224 11.64 2.45 -10.89
CA THR A 224 10.77 2.59 -9.71
C THR A 224 9.72 1.48 -9.69
N ILE A 225 9.00 1.29 -10.80
CA ILE A 225 7.96 0.25 -10.92
C ILE A 225 8.59 -1.14 -10.74
N ALA A 226 9.73 -1.41 -11.37
CA ALA A 226 10.43 -2.69 -11.24
C ALA A 226 10.93 -2.94 -9.81
N ALA A 227 11.51 -1.92 -9.18
CA ALA A 227 11.99 -1.98 -7.80
C ALA A 227 10.83 -2.28 -6.83
N TYR A 228 9.69 -1.62 -6.99
CA TYR A 228 8.54 -1.85 -6.12
C TYR A 228 7.79 -3.14 -6.43
N ASN A 229 7.90 -3.64 -7.65
CA ASN A 229 7.52 -5.01 -7.98
C ASN A 229 8.38 -6.05 -7.23
N CYS A 230 9.66 -5.76 -7.00
CA CYS A 230 10.51 -6.58 -6.12
C CYS A 230 10.10 -6.42 -4.63
N VAL A 231 9.89 -5.18 -4.17
CA VAL A 231 9.47 -4.87 -2.79
C VAL A 231 8.16 -5.58 -2.43
N SER A 232 7.10 -5.35 -3.20
CA SER A 232 5.79 -5.96 -2.99
C SER A 232 5.85 -7.49 -2.96
N ARG A 233 6.59 -8.13 -3.88
CA ARG A 233 6.78 -9.60 -3.87
C ARG A 233 7.47 -10.09 -2.60
N PHE A 234 8.46 -9.36 -2.09
CA PHE A 234 9.12 -9.70 -0.83
C PHE A 234 8.16 -9.54 0.36
N LEU A 235 7.48 -8.38 0.44
CA LEU A 235 6.53 -8.05 1.52
C LEU A 235 5.39 -9.07 1.60
N VAL A 236 4.75 -9.37 0.47
CA VAL A 236 3.61 -10.29 0.41
C VAL A 236 4.06 -11.74 0.65
N ALA A 237 5.20 -12.17 0.09
CA ALA A 237 5.68 -13.54 0.27
C ALA A 237 6.06 -13.84 1.71
N LEU A 238 6.64 -12.89 2.44
CA LEU A 238 7.02 -13.04 3.85
C LEU A 238 5.95 -12.55 4.82
N ASP A 239 4.84 -12.03 4.31
CA ASP A 239 3.76 -11.43 5.09
C ASP A 239 4.27 -10.38 6.09
N VAL A 240 5.11 -9.47 5.61
CA VAL A 240 5.71 -8.42 6.42
C VAL A 240 4.63 -7.51 7.00
N GLY A 241 4.69 -7.27 8.31
CA GLY A 241 3.73 -6.49 9.08
C GLY A 241 2.42 -7.20 9.36
N GLU A 242 2.28 -8.48 8.96
CA GLU A 242 1.08 -9.30 9.17
C GLU A 242 -0.20 -8.67 8.56
N LYS A 243 -0.03 -7.99 7.41
CA LYS A 243 -1.08 -7.19 6.76
C LYS A 243 -1.62 -7.78 5.47
N ASN A 244 -1.01 -8.85 4.93
CA ASN A 244 -1.25 -9.26 3.55
C ASN A 244 -2.20 -10.48 3.50
N HIS A 245 -3.36 -10.38 4.17
CA HIS A 245 -4.35 -11.45 4.35
C HIS A 245 -5.72 -11.10 3.77
#